data_AF-A0A2D6XE70-F1
#
_entry.id   AF-A0A2D6XE70-F1
#
_cell.length_a   1.000
_cell.length_b   1.000
_cell.length_c   1.000
_cell.angle_alpha   90.00
_cell.angle_beta   90.00
_cell.angle_gamma   90.00
#
_symmetry.space_group_name_H-M   'P 1'
#
loop_
_entity.id
_entity.type
_entity.pdbx_description
1 polymer ?
#
loop_
_entity_poly.entity_id
_entity_poly.type
_entity_poly.pdbx_seq_one_letter_code
_entity_poly.pdbx_strand_id
1 'polypeptide(L)'
;MIKYNKCPACGYSLYKNHNILGDIQQLISKRNDSTKKLLRKISSLISNNIPADKSNRRLMQFLFGIKGSEDNVVEWGIEQFYSKRYYLSGKGYSYLSKIIQNRDKNLVSVAKNERTILGSSPPIINNRGK
;
A
#
# COMPACT_ATOMS: atom_id res chain seq x y z
N MET A 1 20.08 -23.64 4.46
CA MET A 1 19.09 -22.67 4.96
C MET A 1 19.37 -21.31 4.35
N ILE A 2 18.46 -20.78 3.52
CA ILE A 2 18.63 -19.44 2.93
C ILE A 2 18.35 -18.40 4.02
N LYS A 3 19.40 -17.73 4.51
CA LYS A 3 19.30 -16.61 5.46
C LYS A 3 18.87 -15.36 4.69
N TYR A 4 17.57 -15.13 4.58
CA TYR A 4 17.06 -13.87 4.02
C TYR A 4 17.29 -12.74 5.01
N ASN A 5 18.27 -11.86 4.72
CA ASN A 5 18.54 -10.66 5.53
C ASN A 5 17.39 -9.62 5.48
N LYS A 6 16.56 -9.70 4.44
CA LYS A 6 15.42 -8.83 4.20
C LYS A 6 14.16 -9.65 3.94
N CYS A 7 13.03 -9.19 4.43
CA CYS A 7 11.72 -9.76 4.16
C CYS A 7 11.42 -9.68 2.66
N PRO A 8 11.11 -10.79 1.97
CA PRO A 8 10.82 -10.77 0.54
C PRO A 8 9.49 -10.07 0.21
N ALA A 9 8.56 -9.98 1.17
CA ALA A 9 7.25 -9.38 0.95
C ALA A 9 7.22 -7.85 1.08
N CYS A 10 8.09 -7.28 1.92
CA CYS A 10 8.12 -5.82 2.15
C CYS A 10 9.52 -5.20 2.03
N GLY A 11 10.61 -5.97 2.02
CA GLY A 11 11.97 -5.46 1.99
C GLY A 11 12.55 -5.05 3.36
N TYR A 12 11.81 -5.29 4.45
CA TYR A 12 12.23 -4.98 5.82
C TYR A 12 13.44 -5.81 6.27
N SER A 13 14.43 -5.21 6.94
CA SER A 13 15.61 -5.92 7.44
C SER A 13 15.31 -6.65 8.75
N LEU A 14 15.54 -7.96 8.81
CA LEU A 14 15.23 -8.78 9.99
C LEU A 14 16.29 -8.70 11.11
N TYR A 15 17.51 -8.27 10.78
CA TYR A 15 18.68 -8.31 11.67
C TYR A 15 19.10 -6.94 12.22
N LYS A 16 18.42 -5.86 11.81
CA LYS A 16 18.76 -4.51 12.27
C LYS A 16 17.90 -4.16 13.48
N ASN A 17 18.52 -3.64 14.54
CA ASN A 17 17.78 -3.07 15.67
C ASN A 17 17.10 -1.79 15.21
N HIS A 18 15.78 -1.85 15.06
CA HIS A 18 14.93 -0.76 14.61
C HIS A 18 14.14 -0.19 15.78
N ASN A 19 14.14 1.14 15.92
CA ASN A 19 13.13 1.82 16.72
C ASN A 19 11.81 1.81 15.93
N ILE A 20 11.02 0.73 16.10
CA ILE A 20 9.80 0.47 15.33
C ILE A 20 8.82 1.66 15.39
N LEU A 21 8.67 2.28 16.56
CA LEU A 21 7.76 3.41 16.74
C LEU A 21 8.25 4.65 15.99
N GLY A 22 9.56 4.94 16.06
CA GLY A 22 10.19 6.03 15.31
C GLY A 22 10.05 5.84 13.80
N ASP A 23 10.26 4.61 13.31
CA ASP A 23 10.13 4.27 11.90
C ASP A 23 8.67 4.42 11.41
N ILE A 24 7.69 3.98 12.21
CA ILE A 24 6.26 4.20 11.91
C ILE A 24 5.96 5.70 11.81
N GLN A 25 6.40 6.48 12.78
CA GLN A 25 6.15 7.92 12.81
C GLN A 25 6.77 8.60 11.59
N GLN A 26 7.99 8.21 11.20
CA GLN A 26 8.66 8.73 10.02
C GLN A 26 7.95 8.34 8.71
N LEU A 27 7.43 7.12 8.61
CA LEU A 27 6.71 6.67 7.41
C LEU A 27 5.35 7.38 7.29
N ILE A 28 4.66 7.59 8.41
CA ILE A 28 3.37 8.30 8.43
C ILE A 28 3.57 9.81 8.19
N SER A 29 4.64 10.42 8.72
CA SER A 29 4.87 11.86 8.60
C SER A 29 5.06 12.32 7.14
N LYS A 30 5.63 11.46 6.29
CA LYS A 30 5.84 11.71 4.86
C LYS A 30 4.56 11.77 4.02
N ARG A 31 3.42 11.36 4.57
CA ARG A 31 2.14 11.31 3.87
C ARG A 31 1.38 12.63 4.01
N ASN A 32 0.42 12.90 3.13
CA ASN A 32 -0.52 14.00 3.33
C ASN A 32 -1.45 13.75 4.54
N ASP A 33 -2.13 14.79 5.01
CA ASP A 33 -2.93 14.70 6.24
C ASP A 33 -4.20 13.86 6.10
N SER A 34 -4.76 13.77 4.90
CA SER A 34 -5.92 12.90 4.60
C SER A 34 -5.52 11.43 4.75
N THR A 35 -4.46 11.02 4.04
CA THR A 35 -3.88 9.69 4.06
C THR A 35 -3.43 9.31 5.47
N LYS A 36 -2.81 10.23 6.24
CA LYS A 36 -2.47 9.98 7.65
C LYS A 36 -3.70 9.61 8.48
N LYS A 37 -4.81 10.35 8.34
CA LYS A 37 -6.06 10.09 9.07
C LYS A 37 -6.63 8.73 8.69
N LEU A 38 -6.66 8.42 7.39
CA LEU A 38 -7.14 7.13 6.90
C LEU A 38 -6.29 5.96 7.39
N LEU A 39 -4.96 6.06 7.33
CA LEU A 39 -4.03 5.06 7.83
C LEU A 39 -4.22 4.79 9.32
N ARG A 40 -4.38 5.83 10.14
CA ARG A 40 -4.65 5.67 11.58
C ARG A 40 -5.98 4.96 11.84
N LYS A 41 -7.05 5.37 11.14
CA LYS A 41 -8.37 4.75 11.26
C LYS A 41 -8.34 3.28 10.88
N ILE A 42 -7.81 2.95 9.70
CA ILE A 42 -7.79 1.56 9.22
C ILE A 42 -6.85 0.70 10.06
N SER A 43 -5.75 1.25 10.56
CA SER A 43 -4.83 0.53 11.45
C SER A 43 -5.51 0.16 12.77
N SER A 44 -6.20 1.10 13.41
CA SER A 44 -6.99 0.81 14.63
C SER A 44 -8.01 -0.29 14.37
N LEU A 45 -8.72 -0.18 13.24
CA LEU A 45 -9.78 -1.09 12.87
C LEU A 45 -9.26 -2.51 12.58
N ILE A 46 -8.15 -2.66 11.85
CA ILE A 46 -7.49 -3.94 11.61
C ILE A 46 -6.99 -4.53 12.94
N SER A 47 -6.27 -3.75 13.76
CA SER A 47 -5.70 -4.24 15.03
C SER A 47 -6.76 -4.68 16.04
N ASN A 48 -7.95 -4.07 16.02
CA ASN A 48 -9.07 -4.45 16.90
C ASN A 48 -9.78 -5.74 16.43
N ASN A 49 -9.89 -5.96 15.11
CA ASN A 49 -10.62 -7.11 14.57
C ASN A 49 -9.70 -8.32 14.28
N ILE A 50 -8.39 -8.11 14.14
CA ILE A 50 -7.43 -9.14 13.72
C ILE A 50 -6.27 -9.18 14.74
N PRO A 51 -6.38 -10.01 15.79
CA PRO A 51 -5.37 -10.10 16.85
C PRO A 51 -3.95 -10.39 16.34
N ALA A 52 -3.82 -11.20 15.29
CA ALA A 52 -2.53 -11.55 14.66
C ALA A 52 -1.80 -10.33 14.06
N ASP A 53 -2.53 -9.26 13.74
CA ASP A 53 -2.01 -8.05 13.15
C ASP A 53 -1.90 -6.88 14.15
N LYS A 54 -2.23 -7.08 15.43
CA LYS A 54 -2.21 -6.04 16.46
C LYS A 54 -0.82 -5.42 16.71
N SER A 55 0.26 -6.12 16.36
CA SER A 55 1.62 -5.66 16.67
C SER A 55 2.09 -4.48 15.81
N ASN A 56 2.82 -3.53 16.42
CA ASN A 56 3.46 -2.42 15.71
C ASN A 56 4.42 -2.89 14.60
N ARG A 57 5.04 -4.07 14.77
CA ARG A 57 5.89 -4.65 13.73
C ARG A 57 5.11 -4.93 12.44
N ARG A 58 3.86 -5.40 12.54
CA ARG A 58 2.98 -5.65 11.37
C ARG A 58 2.60 -4.34 10.68
N LEU A 59 2.22 -3.33 11.45
CA LEU A 59 1.93 -1.99 10.94
C LEU A 59 3.15 -1.38 10.22
N MET A 60 4.33 -1.46 10.82
CA MET A 60 5.57 -0.97 10.22
C MET A 60 5.88 -1.71 8.91
N GLN A 61 5.77 -3.05 8.88
CA GLN A 61 5.97 -3.84 7.65
C GLN A 61 5.01 -3.43 6.53
N PHE A 62 3.75 -3.17 6.88
CA PHE A 62 2.73 -2.65 5.96
C PHE A 62 3.12 -1.28 5.39
N LEU A 63 3.37 -0.30 6.27
CA LEU A 63 3.73 1.05 5.88
C LEU A 63 4.98 1.06 4.98
N PHE A 64 5.95 0.22 5.29
CA PHE A 64 7.15 0.07 4.47
C PHE A 64 6.85 -0.58 3.11
N GLY A 65 5.90 -1.52 3.04
CA GLY A 65 5.45 -2.16 1.81
C GLY A 65 4.69 -1.23 0.86
N ILE A 66 4.05 -0.17 1.37
CA ILE A 66 3.33 0.82 0.56
C ILE A 66 4.09 2.14 0.39
N LYS A 67 5.30 2.26 0.95
CA LYS A 67 6.05 3.54 1.01
C LYS A 67 6.29 4.21 -0.35
N GLY A 68 6.31 3.44 -1.43
CA GLY A 68 6.55 3.93 -2.79
C GLY A 68 5.27 4.25 -3.58
N SER A 69 4.09 3.87 -3.07
CA SER A 69 2.82 4.14 -3.73
C SER A 69 2.32 5.54 -3.38
N GLU A 70 1.76 6.23 -4.37
CA GLU A 70 1.18 7.57 -4.24
C GLU A 70 -0.01 7.61 -3.27
N ASP A 71 -0.23 8.77 -2.63
CA ASP A 71 -1.26 8.94 -1.60
C ASP A 71 -2.67 8.61 -2.12
N ASN A 72 -3.03 9.05 -3.34
CA ASN A 72 -4.32 8.74 -3.96
C ASN A 72 -4.55 7.23 -4.15
N VAL A 73 -3.51 6.46 -4.45
CA VAL A 73 -3.58 5.00 -4.60
C VAL A 73 -3.79 4.33 -3.25
N VAL A 74 -3.08 4.82 -2.22
CA VAL A 74 -3.21 4.35 -0.85
C VAL A 74 -4.63 4.60 -0.33
N GLU A 75 -5.15 5.81 -0.51
CA GLU A 75 -6.51 6.21 -0.10
C GLU A 75 -7.56 5.32 -0.77
N TRP A 76 -7.50 5.18 -2.11
CA TRP A 76 -8.39 4.29 -2.85
C TRP A 76 -8.32 2.85 -2.34
N GLY A 77 -7.12 2.32 -2.08
CA GLY A 77 -6.95 0.97 -1.59
C GLY A 77 -7.56 0.75 -0.19
N ILE A 78 -7.42 1.74 0.69
CA ILE A 78 -8.06 1.74 2.02
C ILE A 78 -9.58 1.76 1.89
N GLU A 79 -10.13 2.61 1.03
CA GLU A 79 -11.57 2.69 0.79
C GLU A 79 -12.13 1.37 0.26
N GLN A 80 -11.51 0.79 -0.76
CA GLN A 80 -11.94 -0.49 -1.31
C GLN A 80 -11.91 -1.61 -0.28
N PHE A 81 -10.89 -1.61 0.57
CA PHE A 81 -10.77 -2.59 1.63
C PHE A 81 -11.84 -2.42 2.71
N TYR A 82 -12.11 -1.17 3.09
CA TYR A 82 -13.11 -0.82 4.09
C TYR A 82 -14.53 -1.10 3.61
N SER A 83 -14.89 -0.67 2.40
CA SER A 83 -16.21 -0.85 1.80
C SER A 83 -16.60 -2.33 1.67
N LYS A 84 -15.63 -3.21 1.40
CA LYS A 84 -15.83 -4.67 1.33
C LYS A 84 -15.73 -5.36 2.70
N ARG A 85 -15.56 -4.60 3.78
CA ARG A 85 -15.44 -5.08 5.17
C ARG A 85 -14.44 -6.22 5.35
N TYR A 86 -13.33 -6.18 4.61
CA TYR A 86 -12.37 -7.28 4.59
C TYR A 86 -11.75 -7.58 5.97
N TYR A 87 -11.70 -6.57 6.85
CA TYR A 87 -11.26 -6.72 8.24
C TYR A 87 -12.13 -7.68 9.06
N LEU A 88 -13.44 -7.79 8.77
CA LEU A 88 -14.33 -8.76 9.44
C LEU A 88 -14.07 -10.19 8.96
N SER A 89 -13.58 -10.35 7.74
CA SER A 89 -13.23 -11.64 7.15
C SER A 89 -11.81 -12.13 7.51
N GLY A 90 -11.16 -11.50 8.49
CA GLY A 90 -9.81 -11.85 8.94
C GLY A 90 -8.69 -11.43 7.97
N LYS A 91 -8.98 -10.62 6.95
CA LYS A 91 -7.96 -10.11 6.03
C LYS A 91 -7.34 -8.85 6.63
N GLY A 92 -6.05 -8.88 6.92
CA GLY A 92 -5.35 -7.79 7.57
C GLY A 92 -4.43 -6.98 6.65
N TYR A 93 -3.33 -6.48 7.22
CA TYR A 93 -2.41 -5.56 6.57
C TYR A 93 -1.76 -6.11 5.30
N SER A 94 -1.46 -7.42 5.28
CA SER A 94 -0.85 -8.08 4.12
C SER A 94 -1.78 -8.06 2.90
N TYR A 95 -3.08 -8.20 3.12
CA TYR A 95 -4.08 -8.15 2.06
C TYR A 95 -4.31 -6.72 1.56
N LEU A 96 -4.41 -5.76 2.48
CA LEU A 96 -4.48 -4.34 2.13
C LEU A 96 -3.26 -3.88 1.33
N SER A 97 -2.05 -4.30 1.73
CA SER A 97 -0.81 -4.03 0.97
C SER A 97 -0.94 -4.48 -0.48
N LYS A 98 -1.44 -5.70 -0.70
CA LYS A 98 -1.60 -6.27 -2.05
C LYS A 98 -2.62 -5.51 -2.87
N ILE A 99 -3.72 -5.04 -2.28
CA ILE A 99 -4.71 -4.20 -3.00
C ILE A 99 -4.04 -2.93 -3.51
N ILE A 100 -3.30 -2.23 -2.64
CA ILE A 100 -2.62 -0.98 -2.97
C ILE A 100 -1.55 -1.22 -4.05
N GLN A 101 -0.66 -2.18 -3.84
CA GLN A 101 0.42 -2.50 -4.77
C GLN A 101 -0.09 -2.98 -6.13
N ASN A 102 -1.19 -3.74 -6.16
CA ASN A 102 -1.80 -4.19 -7.41
C ASN A 102 -2.43 -3.03 -8.17
N ARG A 103 -3.07 -2.08 -7.48
CA ARG A 103 -3.59 -0.86 -8.14
C ARG A 103 -2.44 -0.06 -8.73
N ASP A 104 -1.39 0.17 -7.95
CA ASP A 104 -0.20 0.92 -8.33
C ASP A 104 0.45 0.36 -9.61
N LYS A 105 0.68 -0.96 -9.65
CA LYS A 105 1.22 -1.66 -10.83
C LYS A 105 0.30 -1.58 -12.06
N ASN A 106 -1.01 -1.53 -11.84
CA ASN A 106 -2.00 -1.55 -12.92
C ASN A 106 -2.52 -0.16 -13.31
N LEU A 107 -1.97 0.93 -12.76
CA LEU A 107 -2.42 2.28 -13.12
C LEU A 107 -2.30 2.55 -14.63
N VAL A 108 -1.19 2.13 -15.25
CA VAL A 108 -0.94 2.31 -16.68
C VAL A 108 -1.90 1.49 -17.54
N SER A 109 -2.19 0.25 -17.15
CA SER A 109 -3.10 -0.62 -17.89
C SER A 109 -4.56 -0.18 -17.74
N VAL A 110 -4.97 0.27 -16.56
CA VAL A 110 -6.30 0.82 -16.32
C VAL A 110 -6.53 2.10 -17.13
N ALA A 111 -5.59 3.05 -17.11
CA ALA A 111 -5.71 4.27 -17.90
C ALA A 111 -5.79 3.99 -19.42
N LYS A 112 -5.06 2.97 -19.91
CA LYS A 112 -5.15 2.54 -21.30
C LYS A 112 -6.53 1.96 -21.62
N ASN A 113 -7.07 1.12 -20.75
CA ASN A 113 -8.40 0.50 -20.93
C ASN A 113 -9.55 1.52 -20.83
N GLU A 114 -9.47 2.47 -19.90
CA GLU A 114 -10.44 3.58 -19.78
C GLU A 114 -10.45 4.43 -21.06
N ARG A 115 -9.28 4.74 -21.62
CA ARG A 115 -9.16 5.44 -22.91
C ARG A 115 -9.80 4.66 -24.06
N THR A 116 -9.62 3.34 -24.11
CA THR A 116 -10.24 2.47 -25.12
C THR A 116 -11.75 2.44 -24.98
N ILE A 117 -12.29 2.36 -23.76
CA ILE A 117 -13.74 2.37 -23.50
C ILE A 117 -14.36 3.72 -23.87
N LEU A 118 -13.67 4.83 -23.57
CA LEU A 118 -14.14 6.19 -23.86
C LEU A 118 -13.96 6.61 -25.33
N GLY A 119 -13.41 5.74 -26.19
CA GLY A 119 -13.19 6.04 -27.62
C GLY A 119 -12.18 7.18 -27.88
N SER A 120 -11.31 7.46 -26.92
CA SER A 120 -10.36 8.58 -27.01
C SER A 120 -9.26 8.31 -28.05
N SER A 121 -8.81 9.38 -28.72
CA SER A 121 -7.79 9.29 -29.77
C SER A 121 -6.47 8.72 -29.23
N PRO A 122 -5.79 7.84 -29.99
CA PRO A 122 -4.52 7.27 -29.57
C PRO A 122 -3.46 8.37 -29.37
N PRO A 123 -2.48 8.16 -28.46
CA PRO A 123 -1.42 9.13 -28.26
C PRO A 123 -0.65 9.36 -29.55
N ILE A 124 -0.42 10.63 -29.90
CA ILE A 124 0.37 11.00 -31.07
C ILE A 124 1.82 10.59 -30.79
N ILE A 125 2.28 9.52 -31.44
CA ILE A 125 3.68 9.10 -31.37
C ILE A 125 4.48 10.05 -32.27
N ASN A 126 5.14 11.04 -31.66
CA ASN A 126 6.10 11.88 -32.37
C ASN A 126 7.38 11.08 -32.63
N ASN A 127 7.45 10.42 -33.78
CA ASN A 127 8.70 9.90 -34.34
C ASN A 127 9.57 11.08 -34.80
N ARG A 128 10.10 11.88 -33.88
CA ARG A 128 11.19 12.83 -34.16
C ARG A 128 12.42 12.41 -33.37
N GLY A 129 13.28 11.65 -34.04
CA GLY A 129 14.57 11.21 -33.53
C GLY A 129 15.06 9.99 -34.29
N LYS A 130 15.51 10.22 -35.53
CA LYS A 130 16.60 9.42 -36.12
C LYS A 130 17.87 9.71 -35.34
#